data_AF-A0AA39QYK1-F1
#
_entry.id   AF-A0AA39QYK1-F1
#
_cell.length_a   1.000
_cell.length_b   1.000
_cell.length_c   1.000
_cell.angle_alpha   90.00
_cell.angle_beta   90.00
_cell.angle_gamma   90.00
#
_symmetry.space_group_name_H-M   'P 1'
#
loop_
_entity.id
_entity.type
_entity.pdbx_description
1 polymer ?
#
loop_
_entity_poly.entity_id
_entity_poly.type
_entity_poly.pdbx_seq_one_letter_code
_entity_poly.pdbx_strand_id
1 'polypeptide(L)'
;MQRTFSSAQENPSGLTQKEDTEEHLIASRFLEQSNSVTRNSQAQIPEPDDATSPNSISEAREPLDQEDEMNSWFSEAVATTQDGHAAKLGQKGTNDEDSEEIIYNLIVSVKAPQTVKAIQRVTHRLTRESTIMFLQNGMGILDEVNEQLFPDEKYRPTYVVGVVTHGLYSHGPFSVEHAGEGTIALGAMPRMPQDKPAENETLAELAPSARYLMRTMTRTPVFVAIGFPPTGLLQQQLDKLVVNCIINPITAIIDCKNGALLSNMYFTRVIRLLLAEISIVIQSMPELKNVPNVKMRFDTLRLERIVFSIANKTAENHSSMLQDVRLGRQTEIDYINGYIVRRGEEVGIHCVMNYMLMHMVKGKNKIKGLEQAELLPLAGRRRGR
;
A
#
# COMPACT_ATOMS: atom_id res chain seq x y z
N MET A 1 19.13 -79.07 19.33
CA MET A 1 17.78 -78.73 18.79
C MET A 1 17.08 -77.85 19.79
N GLN A 2 16.96 -76.55 19.54
CA GLN A 2 15.81 -75.73 19.94
C GLN A 2 16.05 -74.30 19.50
N ARG A 3 15.02 -73.76 18.82
CA ARG A 3 14.89 -72.38 18.37
C ARG A 3 14.72 -71.47 19.59
N THR A 4 15.37 -70.32 19.58
CA THR A 4 15.03 -69.19 20.44
C THR A 4 14.70 -67.99 19.56
N PHE A 5 13.45 -67.54 19.67
CA PHE A 5 12.99 -66.23 19.23
C PHE A 5 13.68 -65.15 20.07
N SER A 6 14.16 -64.09 19.43
CA SER A 6 14.43 -62.82 20.11
C SER A 6 13.93 -61.68 19.23
N SER A 7 13.09 -60.85 19.84
CA SER A 7 12.41 -59.67 19.32
C SER A 7 13.39 -58.55 18.95
N ALA A 8 13.31 -58.05 17.72
CA ALA A 8 13.95 -56.79 17.32
C ALA A 8 12.96 -55.63 17.52
N GLN A 9 13.35 -54.65 18.34
CA GLN A 9 12.77 -53.31 18.37
C GLN A 9 13.35 -52.52 17.19
N GLU A 10 12.50 -52.03 16.29
CA GLU A 10 12.88 -51.09 15.23
C GLU A 10 12.68 -49.65 15.71
N ASN A 11 13.76 -48.86 15.60
CA ASN A 11 13.81 -47.40 15.75
C ASN A 11 13.48 -46.75 14.39
N PRO A 12 12.51 -45.82 14.27
CA PRO A 12 12.36 -45.02 13.06
C PRO A 12 12.95 -43.62 13.29
N SER A 13 14.23 -43.43 12.96
CA SER A 13 14.85 -42.10 12.86
C SER A 13 15.64 -42.03 11.55
N GLY A 14 14.96 -41.63 10.47
CA GLY A 14 15.59 -41.58 9.16
C GLY A 14 14.69 -40.99 8.08
N LEU A 15 14.03 -39.85 8.33
CA LEU A 15 13.28 -39.11 7.30
C LEU A 15 13.30 -37.58 7.46
N THR A 16 13.99 -37.01 8.46
CA THR A 16 13.96 -35.54 8.73
C THR A 16 15.26 -34.79 8.42
N GLN A 17 16.29 -35.43 7.84
CA GLN A 17 17.58 -34.75 7.58
C GLN A 17 17.80 -34.29 6.13
N LYS A 18 16.92 -34.65 5.18
CA LYS A 18 17.08 -34.29 3.76
C LYS A 18 16.33 -33.02 3.32
N GLU A 19 15.30 -32.58 4.05
CA GLU A 19 14.57 -31.35 3.73
C GLU A 19 15.25 -30.11 4.34
N ASP A 20 15.85 -30.23 5.54
CA ASP A 20 16.61 -29.14 6.18
C ASP A 20 17.90 -28.76 5.42
N THR A 21 18.43 -29.66 4.58
CA THR A 21 19.65 -29.38 3.80
C THR A 21 19.38 -28.58 2.53
N GLU A 22 18.19 -28.64 1.94
CA GLU A 22 17.83 -27.84 0.76
C GLU A 22 17.45 -26.41 1.12
N GLU A 23 16.73 -26.20 2.24
CA GLU A 23 16.41 -24.84 2.72
C GLU A 23 17.67 -24.07 3.17
N HIS A 24 18.64 -24.75 3.79
CA HIS A 24 19.93 -24.14 4.12
C HIS A 24 20.79 -23.83 2.89
N LEU A 25 20.66 -24.58 1.79
CA LEU A 25 21.36 -24.29 0.52
C LEU A 25 20.76 -23.10 -0.22
N ILE A 26 19.45 -22.86 -0.09
CA ILE A 26 18.77 -21.70 -0.69
C ILE A 26 19.07 -20.43 0.13
N ALA A 27 19.09 -20.54 1.46
CA ALA A 27 19.46 -19.42 2.34
C ALA A 27 20.92 -18.99 2.18
N SER A 28 21.85 -19.95 1.97
CA SER A 28 23.27 -19.63 1.73
C SER A 28 23.51 -18.98 0.35
N ARG A 29 22.78 -19.41 -0.70
CA ARG A 29 22.82 -18.75 -2.02
C ARG A 29 22.27 -17.32 -2.00
N PHE A 30 21.25 -17.04 -1.18
CA PHE A 30 20.72 -15.67 -0.97
C PHE A 30 21.72 -14.76 -0.24
N LEU A 31 22.50 -15.30 0.70
CA LEU A 31 23.56 -14.56 1.41
C LEU A 31 24.82 -14.33 0.56
N GLU A 32 25.16 -15.26 -0.34
CA GLU A 32 26.29 -15.09 -1.27
C GLU A 32 25.99 -14.11 -2.40
N GLN A 33 24.76 -14.05 -2.91
CA GLN A 33 24.36 -13.05 -3.91
C GLN A 33 24.24 -11.63 -3.33
N SER A 34 23.89 -11.47 -2.06
CA SER A 34 23.85 -10.16 -1.40
C SER A 34 25.24 -9.64 -1.03
N ASN A 35 26.18 -10.53 -0.70
CA ASN A 35 27.59 -10.19 -0.42
C ASN A 35 28.45 -9.94 -1.68
N SER A 36 28.07 -10.48 -2.84
CA SER A 36 28.79 -10.22 -4.10
C SER A 36 28.45 -8.85 -4.69
N VAL A 37 27.23 -8.34 -4.47
CA VAL A 37 26.81 -7.00 -4.90
C VAL A 37 27.44 -5.90 -4.04
N THR A 38 27.72 -6.18 -2.77
CA THR A 38 28.38 -5.22 -1.85
C THR A 38 29.91 -5.19 -1.94
N ARG A 39 30.54 -6.17 -2.62
CA ARG A 39 32.01 -6.20 -2.82
C ARG A 39 32.51 -5.48 -4.06
N ASN A 40 31.63 -5.09 -5.00
CA ASN A 40 32.03 -4.45 -6.26
C ASN A 40 31.94 -2.91 -6.27
N SER A 41 31.71 -2.27 -5.11
CA SER A 41 31.65 -0.80 -4.99
C SER A 41 32.73 -0.18 -4.09
N GLN A 42 33.75 -0.95 -3.68
CA GLN A 42 34.96 -0.41 -3.04
C GLN A 42 36.13 -0.39 -4.01
N ALA A 43 36.19 0.64 -4.85
CA ALA A 43 37.39 1.01 -5.59
C ALA A 43 37.61 2.53 -5.48
N GLN A 44 38.64 2.89 -4.70
CA GLN A 44 39.46 4.11 -4.76
C GLN A 44 38.76 5.48 -4.66
N ILE A 45 38.85 6.10 -3.47
CA ILE A 45 38.74 7.55 -3.27
C ILE A 45 40.10 8.02 -2.69
N PRO A 46 40.79 9.02 -3.27
CA PRO A 46 41.98 9.62 -2.65
C PRO A 46 41.57 10.66 -1.58
N GLU A 47 42.38 10.79 -0.52
CA GLU A 47 42.20 11.77 0.57
C GLU A 47 42.27 13.24 0.07
N PRO A 48 41.57 14.19 0.71
CA PRO A 48 41.68 15.60 0.39
C PRO A 48 42.65 16.34 1.34
N ASP A 49 43.52 17.14 0.74
CA ASP A 49 44.34 18.16 1.41
C ASP A 49 43.51 19.39 1.83
N ASP A 50 43.96 20.02 2.91
CA ASP A 50 43.52 21.29 3.49
C ASP A 50 43.34 22.44 2.48
N ALA A 51 42.25 23.22 2.62
CA ALA A 51 42.30 24.67 2.86
C ALA A 51 40.95 25.40 2.56
N THR A 52 40.54 26.20 3.56
CA THR A 52 39.90 27.53 3.45
C THR A 52 38.46 27.67 2.94
N SER A 53 37.56 28.02 3.88
CA SER A 53 36.36 28.84 3.69
C SER A 53 36.71 30.29 3.30
N PRO A 54 35.82 31.08 2.65
CA PRO A 54 34.82 31.85 3.42
C PRO A 54 33.47 32.19 2.72
N ASN A 55 32.45 32.39 3.58
CA ASN A 55 31.32 33.34 3.51
C ASN A 55 30.35 33.38 2.29
N SER A 56 29.05 33.11 2.53
CA SER A 56 27.98 34.14 2.74
C SER A 56 26.57 33.68 2.31
N ILE A 57 25.63 33.77 3.26
CA ILE A 57 24.21 34.19 3.20
C ILE A 57 23.43 34.00 1.88
N SER A 58 22.36 33.20 1.90
CA SER A 58 21.07 33.56 1.27
C SER A 58 19.90 32.78 1.86
N GLU A 59 18.84 33.52 2.17
CA GLU A 59 17.59 33.14 2.82
C GLU A 59 16.82 32.03 2.08
N ALA A 60 16.28 31.06 2.83
CA ALA A 60 15.32 30.10 2.31
C ALA A 60 13.94 30.78 2.18
N ARG A 61 13.49 30.98 0.94
CA ARG A 61 12.11 31.39 0.61
C ARG A 61 11.16 30.20 0.82
N GLU A 62 10.06 30.42 1.52
CA GLU A 62 8.91 29.49 1.53
C GLU A 62 8.22 29.47 0.15
N PRO A 63 7.75 28.32 -0.35
CA PRO A 63 6.95 28.28 -1.57
C PRO A 63 5.49 28.62 -1.27
N LEU A 64 4.97 29.57 -2.04
CA LEU A 64 3.59 30.08 -2.06
C LEU A 64 2.59 29.06 -2.63
N ASP A 65 1.35 29.16 -2.14
CA ASP A 65 0.16 28.39 -2.52
C ASP A 65 -0.12 28.40 -4.04
N GLN A 66 -0.23 27.19 -4.62
CA GLN A 66 -0.55 26.95 -6.05
C GLN A 66 -1.60 25.84 -6.26
N GLU A 67 -2.48 25.56 -5.28
CA GLU A 67 -3.51 24.51 -5.43
C GLU A 67 -4.86 25.01 -5.99
N ASP A 68 -5.16 26.31 -5.98
CA ASP A 68 -6.39 26.85 -6.58
C ASP A 68 -6.37 26.79 -8.12
N GLU A 69 -5.20 26.81 -8.77
CA GLU A 69 -5.07 26.54 -10.20
C GLU A 69 -5.17 25.04 -10.54
N MET A 70 -4.74 24.15 -9.63
CA MET A 70 -4.68 22.71 -9.88
C MET A 70 -6.09 22.06 -9.93
N ASN A 71 -7.02 22.53 -9.10
CA ASN A 71 -8.41 22.05 -9.10
C ASN A 71 -9.23 22.51 -10.32
N SER A 72 -8.81 23.59 -10.98
CA SER A 72 -9.43 24.06 -12.22
C SER A 72 -8.99 23.23 -13.45
N TRP A 73 -7.93 22.43 -13.35
CA TRP A 73 -7.28 21.77 -14.49
C TRP A 73 -7.50 20.25 -14.54
N PHE A 74 -8.07 19.64 -13.50
CA PHE A 74 -8.52 18.24 -13.53
C PHE A 74 -9.65 17.96 -14.53
N SER A 75 -10.17 19.00 -15.20
CA SER A 75 -11.07 18.86 -16.35
C SER A 75 -10.35 18.61 -17.70
N GLU A 76 -9.03 18.72 -17.81
CA GLU A 76 -8.32 18.74 -19.11
C GLU A 76 -7.17 17.72 -19.28
N ALA A 77 -7.22 16.56 -18.62
CA ALA A 77 -6.21 15.50 -18.82
C ALA A 77 -6.63 14.50 -19.91
N VAL A 78 -6.18 14.73 -21.15
CA VAL A 78 -6.38 13.85 -22.32
C VAL A 78 -5.34 12.73 -22.37
N ALA A 79 -5.80 11.50 -22.61
CA ALA A 79 -4.96 10.31 -22.81
C ALA A 79 -4.28 10.32 -24.19
N THR A 80 -3.00 9.93 -24.24
CA THR A 80 -2.24 9.76 -25.49
C THR A 80 -2.30 8.32 -26.01
N THR A 81 -2.63 8.15 -27.30
CA THR A 81 -2.56 6.89 -28.05
C THR A 81 -1.19 6.71 -28.75
N GLN A 82 -0.93 5.48 -29.21
CA GLN A 82 0.39 4.93 -29.54
C GLN A 82 1.08 5.40 -30.84
N ASP A 83 0.50 6.30 -31.62
CA ASP A 83 1.10 6.66 -32.91
C ASP A 83 1.76 8.04 -32.83
N GLY A 84 3.10 8.04 -32.79
CA GLY A 84 3.95 9.22 -32.64
C GLY A 84 3.81 10.27 -33.75
N HIS A 85 2.72 11.01 -33.77
CA HIS A 85 2.54 12.24 -34.52
C HIS A 85 2.31 13.39 -33.53
N ALA A 86 3.24 14.35 -33.51
CA ALA A 86 3.09 15.59 -32.78
C ALA A 86 1.90 16.38 -33.35
N ALA A 87 0.77 16.37 -32.64
CA ALA A 87 -0.34 17.27 -32.93
C ALA A 87 -0.06 18.62 -32.26
N LYS A 88 -0.14 19.68 -33.06
CA LYS A 88 0.12 21.08 -32.68
C LYS A 88 -0.77 21.50 -31.50
N LEU A 89 -0.16 22.07 -30.46
CA LEU A 89 -0.85 22.91 -29.48
C LEU A 89 -1.58 24.04 -30.20
N GLY A 90 -2.88 24.20 -29.92
CA GLY A 90 -3.63 25.39 -30.31
C GLY A 90 -4.90 25.13 -31.11
N GLN A 91 -5.78 24.25 -30.63
CA GLN A 91 -7.22 24.42 -30.83
C GLN A 91 -7.91 24.06 -29.51
N LYS A 92 -8.78 24.96 -29.02
CA LYS A 92 -9.74 24.65 -27.96
C LYS A 92 -10.42 23.34 -28.35
N GLY A 93 -10.17 22.29 -27.57
CA GLY A 93 -10.80 21.00 -27.73
C GLY A 93 -12.31 21.21 -27.73
N THR A 94 -12.91 20.84 -28.85
CA THR A 94 -14.34 20.72 -29.03
C THR A 94 -14.89 19.73 -28.01
N ASN A 95 -15.85 20.15 -27.18
CA ASN A 95 -16.75 19.34 -26.36
C ASN A 95 -16.16 18.02 -25.83
N ASP A 96 -15.82 17.97 -24.53
CA ASP A 96 -15.68 16.73 -23.75
C ASP A 96 -17.02 15.96 -23.72
N GLU A 97 -17.42 15.37 -24.84
CA GLU A 97 -18.30 14.22 -24.82
C GLU A 97 -17.43 13.05 -24.35
N ASP A 98 -17.74 12.51 -23.17
CA ASP A 98 -17.07 11.35 -22.59
C ASP A 98 -16.94 10.25 -23.67
N SER A 99 -15.70 9.84 -23.96
CA SER A 99 -15.44 8.77 -24.90
C SER A 99 -16.18 7.49 -24.48
N GLU A 100 -17.01 6.95 -25.38
CA GLU A 100 -17.77 5.70 -25.17
C GLU A 100 -16.92 4.42 -25.37
N GLU A 101 -15.60 4.56 -25.58
CA GLU A 101 -14.72 3.42 -25.84
C GLU A 101 -14.55 2.56 -24.58
N ILE A 102 -14.74 1.24 -24.71
CA ILE A 102 -14.61 0.30 -23.60
C ILE A 102 -13.19 0.30 -23.04
N ILE A 103 -13.07 0.42 -21.72
CA ILE A 103 -11.79 0.35 -21.01
C ILE A 103 -11.53 -1.10 -20.62
N TYR A 104 -10.56 -1.75 -21.27
CA TYR A 104 -10.17 -3.12 -20.93
C TYR A 104 -9.31 -3.22 -19.68
N ASN A 105 -8.45 -2.24 -19.41
CA ASN A 105 -7.57 -2.22 -18.23
C ASN A 105 -7.61 -0.83 -17.60
N LEU A 106 -8.13 -0.74 -16.38
CA LEU A 106 -8.18 0.48 -15.58
C LEU A 106 -7.22 0.33 -14.39
N ILE A 107 -6.27 1.25 -14.24
CA ILE A 107 -5.41 1.32 -13.05
C ILE A 107 -5.90 2.47 -12.18
N VAL A 108 -6.22 2.18 -10.93
CA VAL A 108 -6.74 3.17 -9.98
C VAL A 108 -5.65 3.49 -8.95
N SER A 109 -5.18 4.73 -9.00
CA SER A 109 -4.12 5.27 -8.14
C SER A 109 -4.54 6.49 -7.31
N VAL A 110 -5.83 6.88 -7.37
CA VAL A 110 -6.39 7.89 -6.45
C VAL A 110 -6.44 7.34 -5.03
N LYS A 111 -6.50 8.22 -4.02
CA LYS A 111 -6.61 7.79 -2.62
C LYS A 111 -7.93 7.05 -2.36
N ALA A 112 -7.90 6.14 -1.39
CA ALA A 112 -9.05 5.28 -1.09
C ALA A 112 -10.40 6.02 -0.95
N PRO A 113 -10.52 7.19 -0.25
CA PRO A 113 -11.79 7.92 -0.15
C PRO A 113 -12.34 8.47 -1.48
N GLN A 114 -11.50 8.58 -2.51
CA GLN A 114 -11.87 9.12 -3.82
C GLN A 114 -12.17 8.01 -4.84
N THR A 115 -11.78 6.77 -4.56
CA THR A 115 -11.82 5.65 -5.50
C THR A 115 -13.21 5.40 -6.07
N VAL A 116 -14.24 5.33 -5.23
CA VAL A 116 -15.61 5.05 -5.72
C VAL A 116 -16.08 6.15 -6.68
N LYS A 117 -15.93 7.42 -6.30
CA LYS A 117 -16.31 8.56 -7.15
C LYS A 117 -15.51 8.61 -8.44
N ALA A 118 -14.23 8.22 -8.40
CA ALA A 118 -13.38 8.19 -9.59
C ALA A 118 -13.81 7.10 -10.57
N ILE A 119 -14.08 5.88 -10.07
CA ILE A 119 -14.54 4.76 -10.91
C ILE A 119 -15.94 5.04 -11.45
N GLN A 120 -16.83 5.64 -10.65
CA GLN A 120 -18.21 5.97 -11.04
C GLN A 120 -18.29 6.77 -12.35
N ARG A 121 -17.34 7.68 -12.58
CA ARG A 121 -17.29 8.51 -13.80
C ARG A 121 -17.07 7.68 -15.07
N VAL A 122 -16.38 6.56 -14.96
CA VAL A 122 -16.04 5.69 -16.09
C VAL A 122 -16.80 4.35 -16.07
N THR A 123 -17.75 4.16 -15.14
CA THR A 123 -18.49 2.90 -15.00
C THR A 123 -19.22 2.50 -16.28
N HIS A 124 -19.72 3.45 -17.07
CA HIS A 124 -20.38 3.18 -18.35
C HIS A 124 -19.46 2.51 -19.39
N ARG A 125 -18.13 2.67 -19.23
CA ARG A 125 -17.10 2.10 -20.11
C ARG A 125 -16.51 0.79 -19.60
N LEU A 126 -16.98 0.31 -18.45
CA LEU A 126 -16.46 -0.88 -17.78
C LEU A 126 -17.43 -2.05 -17.95
N THR A 127 -16.88 -3.19 -18.35
CA THR A 127 -17.66 -4.41 -18.63
C THR A 127 -17.08 -5.59 -17.88
N ARG A 128 -17.73 -6.76 -18.03
CA ARG A 128 -17.22 -8.03 -17.50
C ARG A 128 -15.83 -8.41 -18.04
N GLU A 129 -15.46 -7.90 -19.22
CA GLU A 129 -14.16 -8.11 -19.86
C GLU A 129 -13.09 -7.13 -19.38
N SER A 130 -13.48 -6.07 -18.70
CA SER A 130 -12.59 -5.10 -18.10
C SER A 130 -11.88 -5.68 -16.88
N THR A 131 -10.67 -5.20 -16.64
CA THR A 131 -9.92 -5.43 -15.40
C THR A 131 -9.66 -4.11 -14.70
N ILE A 132 -9.95 -4.05 -13.40
CA ILE A 132 -9.62 -2.91 -12.54
C ILE A 132 -8.48 -3.31 -11.61
N MET A 133 -7.38 -2.56 -11.66
CA MET A 133 -6.24 -2.71 -10.77
C MET A 133 -6.28 -1.66 -9.66
N PHE A 134 -6.28 -2.11 -8.41
CA PHE A 134 -6.27 -1.28 -7.21
C PHE A 134 -4.87 -1.21 -6.63
N LEU A 135 -4.27 -0.01 -6.56
CA LEU A 135 -2.94 0.22 -5.97
C LEU A 135 -2.98 1.07 -4.69
N GLN A 136 -4.19 1.31 -4.15
CA GLN A 136 -4.40 2.15 -2.98
C GLN A 136 -3.79 1.56 -1.71
N ASN A 137 -3.48 2.44 -0.77
CA ASN A 137 -3.18 2.01 0.60
C ASN A 137 -4.48 1.67 1.35
N GLY A 138 -4.32 0.94 2.45
CA GLY A 138 -5.45 0.49 3.25
C GLY A 138 -6.17 -0.69 2.61
N MET A 139 -7.30 -1.05 3.21
CA MET A 139 -8.12 -2.20 2.83
C MET A 139 -9.62 -1.87 2.97
N GLY A 140 -10.47 -2.70 2.36
CA GLY A 140 -11.93 -2.57 2.36
C GLY A 140 -12.52 -1.77 1.19
N ILE A 141 -11.68 -1.25 0.28
CA ILE A 141 -12.18 -0.49 -0.89
C ILE A 141 -12.90 -1.39 -1.91
N LEU A 142 -12.50 -2.66 -2.01
CA LEU A 142 -13.14 -3.62 -2.92
C LEU A 142 -14.60 -3.86 -2.52
N ASP A 143 -14.87 -4.01 -1.23
CA ASP A 143 -16.22 -4.22 -0.71
C ASP A 143 -17.10 -3.01 -1.02
N GLU A 144 -16.58 -1.79 -0.81
CA GLU A 144 -17.28 -0.55 -1.12
C GLU A 144 -17.58 -0.40 -2.62
N VAL A 145 -16.63 -0.73 -3.49
CA VAL A 145 -16.81 -0.70 -4.95
C VAL A 145 -17.83 -1.76 -5.41
N ASN A 146 -17.83 -2.94 -4.78
CA ASN A 146 -18.82 -3.98 -5.06
C ASN A 146 -20.22 -3.54 -4.65
N GLU A 147 -20.38 -3.00 -3.45
CA GLU A 147 -21.68 -2.57 -2.93
C GLU A 147 -22.25 -1.39 -3.73
N GLN A 148 -21.43 -0.42 -4.10
CA GLN A 148 -21.90 0.84 -4.68
C GLN A 148 -21.92 0.84 -6.22
N LEU A 149 -20.99 0.14 -6.89
CA LEU A 149 -20.82 0.24 -8.35
C LEU A 149 -21.07 -1.07 -9.09
N PHE A 150 -20.65 -2.21 -8.53
CA PHE A 150 -20.75 -3.52 -9.19
C PHE A 150 -21.39 -4.58 -8.29
N PRO A 151 -22.67 -4.40 -7.88
CA PRO A 151 -23.35 -5.34 -6.99
C PRO A 151 -23.63 -6.67 -7.69
N ASP A 152 -23.88 -6.66 -9.01
CA ASP A 152 -24.11 -7.87 -9.80
C ASP A 152 -22.78 -8.50 -10.27
N GLU A 153 -22.46 -9.67 -9.70
CA GLU A 153 -21.25 -10.43 -9.98
C GLU A 153 -21.13 -10.86 -11.45
N LYS A 154 -22.26 -11.00 -12.16
CA LYS A 154 -22.29 -11.41 -13.56
C LYS A 154 -21.67 -10.36 -14.47
N TYR A 155 -21.82 -9.09 -14.15
CA TYR A 155 -21.32 -7.96 -14.95
C TYR A 155 -20.06 -7.32 -14.36
N ARG A 156 -19.65 -7.77 -13.17
CA ARG A 156 -18.49 -7.25 -12.45
C ARG A 156 -17.18 -7.43 -13.24
N PRO A 157 -16.37 -6.37 -13.37
CA PRO A 157 -15.01 -6.45 -13.90
C PRO A 157 -14.14 -7.41 -13.08
N THR A 158 -13.04 -7.87 -13.66
CA THR A 158 -12.02 -8.61 -12.89
C THR A 158 -11.23 -7.64 -12.03
N TYR A 159 -10.95 -7.99 -10.78
CA TYR A 159 -10.10 -7.17 -9.92
C TYR A 159 -8.69 -7.74 -9.80
N VAL A 160 -7.71 -6.85 -9.90
CA VAL A 160 -6.33 -7.09 -9.53
C VAL A 160 -5.97 -6.13 -8.42
N VAL A 161 -5.34 -6.63 -7.37
CA VAL A 161 -4.92 -5.81 -6.24
C VAL A 161 -3.40 -5.78 -6.21
N GLY A 162 -2.84 -4.60 -5.95
CA GLY A 162 -1.41 -4.38 -5.86
C GLY A 162 -1.00 -3.71 -4.56
N VAL A 163 0.04 -4.25 -3.92
CA VAL A 163 0.70 -3.66 -2.75
C VAL A 163 2.01 -3.05 -3.22
N VAL A 164 2.04 -1.72 -3.30
CA VAL A 164 3.22 -0.96 -3.71
C VAL A 164 4.06 -0.58 -2.49
N THR A 165 5.37 -0.80 -2.54
CA THR A 165 6.33 -0.35 -1.52
C THR A 165 7.37 0.64 -2.04
N HIS A 166 7.31 1.00 -3.32
CA HIS A 166 8.09 2.10 -3.90
C HIS A 166 7.75 3.43 -3.20
N GLY A 167 8.79 4.21 -2.94
CA GLY A 167 8.67 5.58 -2.42
C GLY A 167 8.63 6.57 -3.57
N LEU A 168 7.53 7.33 -3.69
CA LEU A 168 7.34 8.34 -4.73
C LEU A 168 7.05 9.69 -4.09
N TYR A 169 7.69 10.75 -4.58
CA TYR A 169 7.33 12.13 -4.27
C TYR A 169 6.91 12.84 -5.56
N SER A 170 5.78 13.54 -5.52
CA SER A 170 5.39 14.41 -6.62
C SER A 170 5.91 15.82 -6.35
N HIS A 171 6.52 16.41 -7.38
CA HIS A 171 6.93 17.82 -7.39
C HIS A 171 5.94 18.70 -8.16
N GLY A 172 4.71 18.21 -8.36
CA GLY A 172 3.68 18.82 -9.18
C GLY A 172 3.33 18.01 -10.43
N PRO A 173 2.55 18.61 -11.36
CA PRO A 173 2.14 17.94 -12.59
C PRO A 173 3.34 17.47 -13.42
N PHE A 174 3.26 16.24 -13.93
CA PHE A 174 4.27 15.63 -14.81
C PHE A 174 5.68 15.49 -14.21
N SER A 175 5.85 15.72 -12.90
CA SER A 175 7.13 15.58 -12.21
C SER A 175 6.99 14.70 -10.98
N VAL A 176 7.68 13.56 -11.00
CA VAL A 176 7.70 12.57 -9.93
C VAL A 176 9.13 12.11 -9.71
N GLU A 177 9.53 12.10 -8.44
CA GLU A 177 10.80 11.53 -7.98
C GLU A 177 10.56 10.13 -7.43
N HIS A 178 11.33 9.17 -7.95
CA HIS A 178 11.39 7.81 -7.41
C HIS A 178 12.39 7.76 -6.26
N ALA A 179 11.94 8.19 -5.08
CA ALA A 179 12.79 8.39 -3.91
C ALA A 179 13.17 7.10 -3.17
N GLY A 180 12.53 5.97 -3.48
CA GLY A 180 12.87 4.70 -2.87
C GLY A 180 12.47 3.53 -3.75
N GLU A 181 13.47 2.69 -4.07
CA GLU A 181 13.24 1.41 -4.72
C GLU A 181 12.50 0.46 -3.78
N GLY A 182 11.40 -0.12 -4.28
CA GLY A 182 10.61 -1.11 -3.59
C GLY A 182 10.15 -2.20 -4.55
N THR A 183 9.05 -2.84 -4.19
CA THR A 183 8.42 -3.92 -4.95
C THR A 183 6.92 -3.71 -5.08
N ILE A 184 6.32 -4.38 -6.05
CA ILE A 184 4.86 -4.44 -6.21
C ILE A 184 4.40 -5.90 -6.06
N ALA A 185 3.72 -6.23 -4.98
CA ALA A 185 3.03 -7.53 -4.88
C ALA A 185 1.68 -7.44 -5.59
N LEU A 186 1.38 -8.33 -6.53
CA LEU A 186 0.14 -8.33 -7.31
C LEU A 186 -0.62 -9.63 -7.11
N GLY A 187 -1.94 -9.57 -7.08
CA GLY A 187 -2.78 -10.76 -7.14
C GLY A 187 -4.15 -10.47 -7.73
N ALA A 188 -4.61 -11.38 -8.58
CA ALA A 188 -5.97 -11.34 -9.08
C ALA A 188 -6.93 -11.86 -8.02
N MET A 189 -8.06 -11.19 -7.84
CA MET A 189 -9.09 -11.61 -6.90
C MET A 189 -10.11 -12.52 -7.61
N PRO A 190 -10.60 -13.58 -6.94
CA PRO A 190 -11.70 -14.37 -7.47
C PRO A 190 -12.95 -13.50 -7.58
N ARG A 191 -13.77 -13.74 -8.62
CA ARG A 191 -15.01 -12.96 -8.84
C ARG A 191 -16.15 -13.39 -7.93
N MET A 192 -16.15 -14.65 -7.53
CA MET A 192 -17.15 -15.30 -6.69
C MET A 192 -16.56 -15.61 -5.31
N PRO A 193 -17.29 -15.37 -4.21
CA PRO A 193 -16.92 -15.88 -2.90
C PRO A 193 -16.83 -17.42 -2.93
N GLN A 194 -15.68 -17.97 -2.51
CA GLN A 194 -15.44 -19.41 -2.56
C GLN A 194 -16.12 -20.14 -1.40
N ASP A 195 -17.24 -20.83 -1.66
CA ASP A 195 -17.80 -21.86 -0.76
C ASP A 195 -17.03 -23.20 -0.82
N LYS A 196 -15.99 -23.32 -1.67
CA LYS A 196 -15.21 -24.55 -1.85
C LYS A 196 -13.70 -24.29 -1.84
N PRO A 197 -12.88 -25.18 -1.25
CA PRO A 197 -11.44 -24.99 -1.15
C PRO A 197 -10.78 -24.94 -2.54
N ALA A 198 -9.90 -23.95 -2.69
CA ALA A 198 -9.15 -23.56 -3.88
C ALA A 198 -8.11 -24.60 -4.33
N GLU A 199 -8.53 -25.81 -4.70
CA GLU A 199 -7.59 -26.80 -5.20
C GLU A 199 -7.35 -26.72 -6.72
N ASN A 200 -8.20 -26.03 -7.50
CA ASN A 200 -8.04 -26.00 -8.97
C ASN A 200 -8.68 -24.78 -9.68
N GLU A 201 -8.64 -23.58 -9.10
CA GLU A 201 -8.91 -22.37 -9.90
C GLU A 201 -7.69 -22.08 -10.78
N THR A 202 -7.72 -22.67 -11.98
CA THR A 202 -6.75 -22.40 -13.03
C THR A 202 -6.84 -20.92 -13.39
N LEU A 203 -5.72 -20.30 -13.72
CA LEU A 203 -5.60 -18.99 -14.38
C LEU A 203 -6.47 -18.84 -15.67
N ALA A 204 -7.23 -19.87 -16.04
CA ALA A 204 -8.14 -19.99 -17.18
C ALA A 204 -9.39 -19.10 -17.05
N GLU A 205 -9.90 -18.81 -15.85
CA GLU A 205 -11.11 -17.97 -15.68
C GLU A 205 -10.85 -16.45 -15.61
N LEU A 206 -9.59 -16.06 -15.55
CA LEU A 206 -9.19 -14.66 -15.61
C LEU A 206 -9.56 -14.05 -16.96
N ALA A 207 -10.11 -12.82 -16.95
CA ALA A 207 -10.29 -12.06 -18.17
C ALA A 207 -8.96 -11.95 -18.92
N PRO A 208 -8.94 -12.02 -20.27
CA PRO A 208 -7.72 -11.84 -21.05
C PRO A 208 -6.96 -10.55 -20.69
N SER A 209 -7.71 -9.48 -20.39
CA SER A 209 -7.21 -8.20 -19.89
C SER A 209 -6.41 -8.34 -18.59
N ALA A 210 -6.88 -9.13 -17.63
CA ALA A 210 -6.19 -9.36 -16.35
C ALA A 210 -4.83 -10.05 -16.55
N ARG A 211 -4.77 -11.07 -17.41
CA ARG A 211 -3.50 -11.74 -17.73
C ARG A 211 -2.53 -10.80 -18.43
N TYR A 212 -3.03 -9.99 -19.37
CA TYR A 212 -2.22 -8.99 -20.05
C TYR A 212 -1.63 -8.02 -19.02
N LEU A 213 -2.46 -7.43 -18.17
CA LEU A 213 -2.03 -6.43 -17.19
C LEU A 213 -1.01 -7.00 -16.19
N MET A 214 -1.28 -8.18 -15.60
CA MET A 214 -0.33 -8.83 -14.69
C MET A 214 1.01 -9.16 -15.37
N ARG A 215 0.97 -9.62 -16.64
CA ARG A 215 2.18 -9.93 -17.41
C ARG A 215 2.97 -8.67 -17.75
N THR A 216 2.29 -7.57 -18.09
CA THR A 216 2.93 -6.28 -18.35
C THR A 216 3.61 -5.75 -17.09
N MET A 217 2.95 -5.80 -15.94
CA MET A 217 3.55 -5.35 -14.68
C MET A 217 4.76 -6.20 -14.27
N THR A 218 4.65 -7.53 -14.33
CA THR A 218 5.74 -8.46 -13.92
C THR A 218 6.93 -8.45 -14.88
N ARG A 219 6.73 -8.09 -16.15
CA ARG A 219 7.82 -7.96 -17.14
C ARG A 219 8.52 -6.61 -17.13
N THR A 220 7.98 -5.61 -16.45
CA THR A 220 8.57 -4.28 -16.36
C THR A 220 9.61 -4.28 -15.24
N PRO A 221 10.94 -4.24 -15.52
CA PRO A 221 11.96 -4.50 -14.51
C PRO A 221 11.94 -3.49 -13.35
N VAL A 222 11.68 -2.21 -13.66
CA VAL A 222 11.65 -1.10 -12.69
C VAL A 222 10.58 -1.32 -11.60
N PHE A 223 9.49 -2.02 -11.91
CA PHE A 223 8.44 -2.27 -10.94
C PHE A 223 8.78 -3.34 -9.91
N VAL A 224 9.68 -4.26 -10.24
CA VAL A 224 9.99 -5.43 -9.39
C VAL A 224 8.70 -6.10 -8.91
N ALA A 225 7.79 -6.33 -9.87
CA ALA A 225 6.45 -6.81 -9.57
C ALA A 225 6.42 -8.34 -9.48
N ILE A 226 5.80 -8.86 -8.42
CA ILE A 226 5.73 -10.29 -8.11
C ILE A 226 4.26 -10.68 -7.98
N GLY A 227 3.86 -11.75 -8.66
CA GLY A 227 2.52 -12.33 -8.56
C GLY A 227 2.38 -13.23 -7.33
N PHE A 228 1.28 -13.07 -6.60
CA PHE A 228 0.92 -13.89 -5.44
C PHE A 228 -0.49 -14.48 -5.60
N PRO A 229 -0.74 -15.67 -5.03
CA PRO A 229 -2.11 -16.16 -4.86
C PRO A 229 -2.89 -15.24 -3.89
N PRO A 230 -4.24 -15.23 -3.92
CA PRO A 230 -5.06 -14.33 -3.09
C PRO A 230 -4.69 -14.33 -1.60
N THR A 231 -4.50 -15.51 -1.00
CA THR A 231 -4.10 -15.64 0.42
C THR A 231 -2.68 -15.14 0.70
N GLY A 232 -1.77 -15.30 -0.27
CA GLY A 232 -0.42 -14.75 -0.19
C GLY A 232 -0.42 -13.23 -0.30
N LEU A 233 -1.23 -12.66 -1.20
CA LEU A 233 -1.39 -11.22 -1.35
C LEU A 233 -2.04 -10.61 -0.10
N LEU A 234 -3.09 -11.23 0.44
CA LEU A 234 -3.74 -10.79 1.67
C LEU A 234 -2.72 -10.66 2.81
N GLN A 235 -1.83 -11.63 2.95
CA GLN A 235 -0.74 -11.57 3.92
C GLN A 235 0.25 -10.42 3.69
N GLN A 236 0.49 -9.99 2.44
CA GLN A 236 1.32 -8.82 2.12
C GLN A 236 0.56 -7.51 2.43
N GLN A 237 -0.72 -7.44 2.10
CA GLN A 237 -1.58 -6.30 2.43
C GLN A 237 -1.64 -6.07 3.93
N LEU A 238 -1.84 -7.13 4.71
CA LEU A 238 -1.92 -7.06 6.17
C LEU A 238 -0.59 -6.67 6.82
N ASP A 239 0.55 -7.20 6.35
CA ASP A 239 1.87 -6.76 6.83
C ASP A 239 2.06 -5.25 6.64
N LYS A 240 1.72 -4.71 5.45
CA LYS A 240 1.77 -3.26 5.18
C LYS A 240 0.75 -2.48 6.00
N LEU A 241 -0.47 -3.00 6.13
CA LEU A 241 -1.55 -2.37 6.87
C LEU A 241 -1.18 -2.19 8.35
N VAL A 242 -0.63 -3.22 9.00
CA VAL A 242 -0.21 -3.16 10.41
C VAL A 242 0.75 -2.01 10.64
N VAL A 243 1.75 -1.87 9.76
CA VAL A 243 2.75 -0.79 9.85
C VAL A 243 2.08 0.57 9.74
N ASN A 244 1.19 0.73 8.77
CA ASN A 244 0.42 1.96 8.57
C ASN A 244 -0.54 2.26 9.72
N CYS A 245 -1.14 1.26 10.37
CA CYS A 245 -1.99 1.42 11.54
C CYS A 245 -1.26 1.99 12.75
N ILE A 246 0.07 1.85 12.80
CA ILE A 246 0.89 2.32 13.91
C ILE A 246 1.60 3.63 13.56
N ILE A 247 2.43 3.63 12.52
CA ILE A 247 3.33 4.76 12.24
C ILE A 247 2.52 5.99 11.83
N ASN A 248 1.59 5.84 10.88
CA ASN A 248 0.89 6.96 10.25
C ASN A 248 0.03 7.75 11.25
N PRO A 249 -0.87 7.14 12.04
CA PRO A 249 -1.70 7.91 12.95
C PRO A 249 -0.92 8.51 14.14
N ILE A 250 0.06 7.81 14.71
CA ILE A 250 0.83 8.36 15.84
C ILE A 250 1.64 9.57 15.38
N THR A 251 2.36 9.46 14.26
CA THR A 251 3.11 10.60 13.69
C THR A 251 2.17 11.74 13.29
N ALA A 252 0.99 11.45 12.73
CA ALA A 252 0.00 12.46 12.38
C ALA A 252 -0.51 13.23 13.61
N ILE A 253 -0.78 12.56 14.74
CA ILE A 253 -1.25 13.21 15.97
C ILE A 253 -0.14 14.02 16.64
N ILE A 254 1.05 13.43 16.79
CA ILE A 254 2.17 14.03 17.53
C ILE A 254 2.93 15.06 16.70
N ASP A 255 2.80 15.03 15.38
CA ASP A 255 3.52 15.90 14.44
C ASP A 255 5.04 15.68 14.50
N CYS A 256 5.46 14.42 14.31
CA CYS A 256 6.87 14.02 14.36
C CYS A 256 7.29 13.13 13.19
N LYS A 257 8.61 13.01 12.98
CA LYS A 257 9.20 12.06 12.03
C LYS A 257 9.04 10.62 12.52
N ASN A 258 9.09 9.64 11.61
CA ASN A 258 8.90 8.22 11.95
C ASN A 258 9.91 7.73 13.00
N GLY A 259 11.16 8.21 12.96
CA GLY A 259 12.22 7.80 13.88
C GLY A 259 11.97 8.20 15.34
N ALA A 260 11.15 9.23 15.60
CA ALA A 260 10.80 9.66 16.95
C ALA A 260 10.00 8.60 17.73
N LEU A 261 9.40 7.62 17.03
CA LEU A 261 8.70 6.50 17.66
C LEU A 261 9.65 5.51 18.34
N LEU A 262 10.93 5.49 17.95
CA LEU A 262 11.93 4.51 18.44
C LEU A 262 12.58 4.91 19.75
N SER A 263 12.72 6.22 19.99
CA SER A 263 13.46 6.78 21.14
C SER A 263 12.59 6.98 22.38
N ASN A 264 11.27 6.77 22.29
CA ASN A 264 10.32 7.11 23.34
C ASN A 264 9.55 5.88 23.87
N MET A 265 9.85 5.49 25.12
CA MET A 265 9.21 4.35 25.79
C MET A 265 7.69 4.52 25.98
N TYR A 266 7.17 5.74 26.04
CA TYR A 266 5.72 5.98 26.11
C TYR A 266 5.04 5.55 24.81
N PHE A 267 5.62 5.87 23.65
CA PHE A 267 5.11 5.38 22.36
C PHE A 267 5.24 3.86 22.26
N THR A 268 6.37 3.27 22.68
CA THR A 268 6.53 1.81 22.69
C THR A 268 5.40 1.10 23.43
N ARG A 269 4.97 1.61 24.60
CA ARG A 269 3.85 1.03 25.36
C ARG A 269 2.53 1.10 24.59
N VAL A 270 2.22 2.25 23.99
CA VAL A 270 1.00 2.42 23.18
C VAL A 270 1.02 1.54 21.93
N ILE A 271 2.17 1.45 21.27
CA ILE A 271 2.38 0.61 20.08
C ILE A 271 2.09 -0.85 20.39
N ARG A 272 2.59 -1.37 21.51
CA ARG A 272 2.32 -2.76 21.93
C ARG A 272 0.84 -3.03 22.16
N LEU A 273 0.10 -2.09 22.75
CA LEU A 273 -1.36 -2.23 22.96
C LEU A 273 -2.12 -2.22 21.62
N LEU A 274 -1.76 -1.31 20.72
CA LEU A 274 -2.36 -1.26 19.37
C LEU A 274 -2.08 -2.53 18.58
N LEU A 275 -0.84 -3.02 18.63
CA LEU A 275 -0.43 -4.26 17.97
C LEU A 275 -1.13 -5.48 18.54
N ALA A 276 -1.37 -5.53 19.85
CA ALA A 276 -2.13 -6.62 20.47
C ALA A 276 -3.56 -6.67 19.91
N GLU A 277 -4.27 -5.54 19.81
CA GLU A 277 -5.60 -5.50 19.19
C GLU A 277 -5.55 -5.98 17.73
N ILE A 278 -4.65 -5.40 16.92
CA ILE A 278 -4.52 -5.73 15.50
C ILE A 278 -4.18 -7.22 15.31
N SER A 279 -3.27 -7.75 16.13
CA SER A 279 -2.83 -9.14 16.09
C SER A 279 -3.99 -10.11 16.33
N ILE A 280 -4.80 -9.85 17.36
CA ILE A 280 -5.94 -10.71 17.69
C ILE A 280 -6.99 -10.65 16.57
N VAL A 281 -7.33 -9.46 16.06
CA VAL A 281 -8.28 -9.31 14.95
C VAL A 281 -7.82 -10.09 13.72
N ILE A 282 -6.57 -9.90 13.28
CA ILE A 282 -6.04 -10.57 12.09
C ILE A 282 -6.06 -12.10 12.27
N GLN A 283 -5.64 -12.60 13.43
CA GLN A 283 -5.62 -14.05 13.70
C GLN A 283 -7.03 -14.66 13.77
N SER A 284 -8.06 -13.87 14.05
CA SER A 284 -9.46 -14.28 14.10
C SER A 284 -10.20 -14.18 12.76
N MET A 285 -9.56 -13.66 11.71
CA MET A 285 -10.18 -13.52 10.39
C MET A 285 -10.45 -14.89 9.72
N PRO A 286 -11.68 -15.17 9.23
CA PRO A 286 -12.03 -16.45 8.63
C PRO A 286 -11.21 -16.79 7.38
N GLU A 287 -10.82 -15.79 6.60
CA GLU A 287 -10.03 -15.91 5.37
C GLU A 287 -8.62 -16.43 5.63
N LEU A 288 -8.14 -16.34 6.88
CA LEU A 288 -6.82 -16.79 7.30
C LEU A 288 -6.83 -18.11 8.09
N LYS A 289 -8.01 -18.67 8.38
CA LYS A 289 -8.16 -19.85 9.24
C LYS A 289 -7.37 -21.08 8.76
N ASN A 290 -7.26 -21.25 7.45
CA ASN A 290 -6.58 -22.38 6.81
C ASN A 290 -5.16 -22.05 6.34
N VAL A 291 -4.67 -20.84 6.58
CA VAL A 291 -3.33 -20.43 6.15
C VAL A 291 -2.33 -20.86 7.22
N PRO A 292 -1.29 -21.64 6.87
CA PRO A 292 -0.28 -22.07 7.83
C PRO A 292 0.48 -20.86 8.38
N ASN A 293 0.97 -20.97 9.62
CA ASN A 293 1.85 -19.99 10.25
C ASN A 293 1.28 -18.58 10.47
N VAL A 294 -0.03 -18.35 10.30
CA VAL A 294 -0.68 -17.05 10.56
C VAL A 294 -0.40 -16.53 11.97
N LYS A 295 -0.50 -17.40 12.99
CA LYS A 295 -0.21 -17.02 14.39
C LYS A 295 1.23 -16.53 14.57
N MET A 296 2.20 -17.19 13.93
CA MET A 296 3.61 -16.79 14.00
C MET A 296 3.87 -15.51 13.18
N ARG A 297 3.23 -15.38 12.02
CA ARG A 297 3.36 -14.19 11.15
C ARG A 297 2.79 -12.95 11.82
N PHE A 298 1.62 -13.05 12.43
CA PHE A 298 0.94 -11.92 13.06
C PHE A 298 1.11 -11.90 14.59
N ASP A 299 2.13 -12.59 15.12
CA ASP A 299 2.50 -12.49 16.52
C ASP A 299 2.91 -11.05 16.88
N THR A 300 2.50 -10.60 18.07
CA THR A 300 2.71 -9.22 18.50
C THR A 300 4.18 -8.82 18.51
N LEU A 301 5.10 -9.71 18.92
CA LEU A 301 6.53 -9.42 18.96
C LEU A 301 7.16 -9.40 17.56
N ARG A 302 6.66 -10.23 16.63
CA ARG A 302 7.08 -10.13 15.21
C ARG A 302 6.62 -8.81 14.61
N LEU A 303 5.36 -8.43 14.83
CA LEU A 303 4.80 -7.19 14.30
C LEU A 303 5.53 -5.96 14.88
N GLU A 304 5.84 -5.94 16.17
CA GLU A 304 6.63 -4.87 16.82
C GLU A 304 7.99 -4.71 16.13
N ARG A 305 8.70 -5.82 15.87
CA ARG A 305 10.00 -5.80 15.18
C ARG A 305 9.89 -5.23 13.77
N ILE A 306 8.84 -5.57 13.03
CA ILE A 306 8.62 -5.06 11.67
C ILE A 306 8.33 -3.56 11.69
N VAL A 307 7.43 -3.12 12.57
CA VAL A 307 7.10 -1.70 12.74
C VAL A 307 8.34 -0.89 13.08
N PHE A 308 9.14 -1.35 14.05
CA PHE A 308 10.38 -0.65 14.43
C PHE A 308 11.45 -0.69 13.34
N SER A 309 11.58 -1.80 12.62
CA SER A 309 12.50 -1.89 11.48
C SER A 309 12.14 -0.85 10.42
N ILE A 310 10.86 -0.71 10.09
CA ILE A 310 10.40 0.26 9.07
C ILE A 310 10.51 1.69 9.59
N ALA A 311 10.12 1.96 10.83
CA ALA A 311 10.31 3.27 11.44
C ALA A 311 11.79 3.69 11.46
N ASN A 312 12.72 2.74 11.64
CA ASN A 312 14.16 3.01 11.59
C ASN A 312 14.65 3.27 10.17
N LYS A 313 14.26 2.42 9.20
CA LYS A 313 14.62 2.60 7.78
C LYS A 313 14.09 3.92 7.20
N THR A 314 12.99 4.41 7.74
CA THR A 314 12.32 5.64 7.31
C THR A 314 12.42 6.75 8.37
N ALA A 315 13.43 6.71 9.24
CA ALA A 315 13.50 7.54 10.44
C ALA A 315 13.39 9.05 10.16
N GLU A 316 13.99 9.50 9.06
CA GLU A 316 13.99 10.91 8.66
C GLU A 316 12.73 11.36 7.92
N ASN A 317 11.86 10.42 7.55
CA ASN A 317 10.65 10.70 6.77
C ASN A 317 9.49 11.12 7.67
N HIS A 318 8.61 11.94 7.10
CA HIS A 318 7.28 12.18 7.66
C HIS A 318 6.29 11.22 7.00
N SER A 319 5.39 10.61 7.78
CA SER A 319 4.36 9.72 7.23
C SER A 319 3.43 10.46 6.26
N SER A 320 2.87 9.73 5.29
CA SER A 320 1.93 10.29 4.31
C SER A 320 0.69 10.90 4.99
N MET A 321 0.20 10.27 6.06
CA MET A 321 -0.93 10.79 6.82
C MET A 321 -0.62 12.10 7.55
N LEU A 322 0.60 12.26 8.08
CA LEU A 322 1.01 13.52 8.68
C LEU A 322 1.10 14.64 7.63
N GLN A 323 1.65 14.34 6.45
CA GLN A 323 1.69 15.30 5.35
C GLN A 323 0.27 15.74 4.94
N ASP A 324 -0.66 14.79 4.86
CA ASP A 324 -2.07 15.10 4.56
C ASP A 324 -2.72 15.98 5.63
N VAL A 325 -2.50 15.68 6.92
CA VAL A 325 -3.04 16.49 8.02
C VAL A 325 -2.45 17.91 8.00
N ARG A 326 -1.15 18.07 7.72
CA ARG A 326 -0.52 19.40 7.62
C ARG A 326 -1.09 20.23 6.47
N LEU A 327 -1.45 19.57 5.37
CA LEU A 327 -2.02 20.19 4.18
C LEU A 327 -3.56 20.25 4.23
N GLY A 328 -4.20 19.84 5.33
CA GLY A 328 -5.67 19.84 5.49
C GLY A 328 -6.40 18.88 4.53
N ARG A 329 -5.69 17.92 3.94
CA ARG A 329 -6.25 16.95 3.00
C ARG A 329 -6.93 15.79 3.71
N GLN A 330 -7.87 15.15 3.04
CA GLN A 330 -8.51 13.95 3.57
C GLN A 330 -7.49 12.80 3.70
N THR A 331 -7.39 12.23 4.90
CA THR A 331 -6.49 11.10 5.23
C THR A 331 -7.13 9.75 4.90
N GLU A 332 -6.30 8.71 4.72
CA GLU A 332 -6.75 7.32 4.50
C GLU A 332 -7.08 6.54 5.80
N ILE A 333 -7.24 7.22 6.95
CA ILE A 333 -7.40 6.59 8.27
C ILE A 333 -8.56 5.58 8.35
N ASP A 334 -9.65 5.81 7.61
CA ASP A 334 -10.82 4.94 7.53
C ASP A 334 -10.57 3.59 6.84
N TYR A 335 -9.58 3.55 5.96
CA TYR A 335 -9.16 2.35 5.23
C TYR A 335 -7.94 1.69 5.88
N ILE A 336 -7.34 2.35 6.88
CA ILE A 336 -6.20 1.84 7.65
C ILE A 336 -6.68 1.31 9.00
N ASN A 337 -6.79 2.18 10.01
CA ASN A 337 -7.28 1.79 11.34
C ASN A 337 -8.78 1.49 11.31
N GLY A 338 -9.55 2.22 10.50
CA GLY A 338 -10.99 1.97 10.36
C GLY A 338 -11.30 0.59 9.79
N TYR A 339 -10.44 0.04 8.92
CA TYR A 339 -10.58 -1.33 8.44
C TYR A 339 -10.40 -2.35 9.58
N ILE A 340 -9.37 -2.21 10.42
CA ILE A 340 -9.16 -3.09 11.57
C ILE A 340 -10.32 -3.01 12.56
N VAL A 341 -10.87 -1.81 12.79
CA VAL A 341 -12.04 -1.63 13.66
C VAL A 341 -13.25 -2.39 13.13
N ARG A 342 -13.62 -2.19 11.84
CA ARG A 342 -14.75 -2.91 11.21
C ARG A 342 -14.57 -4.42 11.27
N ARG A 343 -13.38 -4.89 10.89
CA ARG A 343 -13.05 -6.32 10.94
C ARG A 343 -13.08 -6.88 12.36
N GLY A 344 -12.68 -6.09 13.36
CA GLY A 344 -12.83 -6.44 14.77
C GLY A 344 -14.28 -6.66 15.15
N GLU A 345 -15.17 -5.72 14.79
CA GLU A 345 -16.61 -5.83 15.05
C GLU A 345 -17.23 -7.09 14.41
N GLU A 346 -16.84 -7.41 13.18
CA GLU A 346 -17.31 -8.61 12.46
C GLU A 346 -16.92 -9.93 13.15
N VAL A 347 -15.76 -9.98 13.81
CA VAL A 347 -15.29 -11.16 14.57
C VAL A 347 -15.59 -11.07 16.07
N GLY A 348 -16.32 -10.05 16.52
CA GLY A 348 -16.72 -9.86 17.92
C GLY A 348 -15.60 -9.34 18.84
N ILE A 349 -14.59 -8.65 18.30
CA ILE A 349 -13.47 -8.05 19.03
C ILE A 349 -13.56 -6.52 18.98
N HIS A 350 -13.63 -5.87 20.13
CA HIS A 350 -13.64 -4.41 20.21
C HIS A 350 -12.22 -3.82 20.21
N CYS A 351 -11.87 -3.09 19.15
CA CYS A 351 -10.58 -2.45 18.97
C CYS A 351 -10.58 -1.01 19.52
N VAL A 352 -10.66 -0.86 20.84
CA VAL A 352 -10.87 0.45 21.50
C VAL A 352 -9.70 1.41 21.23
N MET A 353 -8.46 0.93 21.27
CA MET A 353 -7.28 1.76 21.06
C MET A 353 -7.19 2.22 19.60
N ASN A 354 -7.41 1.32 18.65
CA ASN A 354 -7.44 1.68 17.22
C ASN A 354 -8.60 2.62 16.88
N TYR A 355 -9.77 2.42 17.48
CA TYR A 355 -10.93 3.29 17.33
C TYR A 355 -10.66 4.70 17.86
N MET A 356 -10.11 4.81 19.07
CA MET A 356 -9.69 6.09 19.65
C MET A 356 -8.70 6.81 18.73
N LEU A 357 -7.67 6.10 18.26
CA LEU A 357 -6.63 6.68 17.42
C LEU A 357 -7.17 7.18 16.07
N MET A 358 -8.06 6.40 15.44
CA MET A 358 -8.79 6.80 14.24
C MET A 358 -9.54 8.13 14.46
N HIS A 359 -10.29 8.25 15.55
CA HIS A 359 -11.06 9.46 15.84
C HIS A 359 -10.18 10.67 16.19
N MET A 360 -9.03 10.46 16.85
CA MET A 360 -8.06 11.51 17.13
C MET A 360 -7.49 12.11 15.84
N VAL A 361 -7.14 11.26 14.86
CA VAL A 361 -6.68 11.73 13.54
C VAL A 361 -7.78 12.49 12.82
N LYS A 362 -9.00 11.95 12.77
CA LYS A 362 -10.15 12.64 12.15
C LYS A 362 -10.42 14.01 12.78
N GLY A 363 -10.38 14.07 14.12
CA GLY A 363 -10.54 15.31 14.87
C GLY A 363 -9.47 16.34 14.52
N LYS A 364 -8.19 15.93 14.54
CA LYS A 364 -7.07 16.80 14.16
C LYS A 364 -7.19 17.30 12.72
N ASN A 365 -7.56 16.42 11.79
CA ASN A 365 -7.72 16.80 10.39
C ASN A 365 -8.85 17.82 10.19
N LYS A 366 -9.97 17.65 10.91
CA LYS A 366 -11.09 18.59 10.88
C LYS A 366 -10.71 19.97 11.44
N ILE A 367 -9.95 20.00 12.54
CA ILE A 367 -9.45 21.27 13.11
C ILE A 367 -8.56 21.98 12.08
N LYS A 368 -7.61 21.27 11.46
CA LYS A 368 -6.73 21.85 10.45
C LYS A 368 -7.47 22.39 9.22
N GLY A 369 -8.48 21.66 8.74
CA GLY A 369 -9.32 22.13 7.64
C GLY A 369 -10.11 23.41 7.98
N LEU A 370 -10.56 23.56 9.23
CA LEU A 370 -11.22 24.78 9.70
C LEU A 370 -10.25 25.96 9.80
N GLU A 371 -9.06 25.75 10.36
CA GLU A 371 -8.02 26.79 10.44
C GLU A 371 -7.66 27.35 9.06
N GLN A 372 -7.49 26.47 8.07
CA GLN A 372 -7.22 26.89 6.69
C GLN A 372 -8.40 27.65 6.06
N ALA A 373 -9.63 27.22 6.33
CA ALA A 373 -10.83 27.90 5.83
C ALA A 373 -11.02 29.30 6.47
N GLU A 374 -10.64 29.49 7.73
CA GLU A 374 -10.69 30.78 8.43
C GLU A 374 -9.60 31.75 7.96
N LEU A 375 -8.44 31.22 7.53
CA LEU A 375 -7.32 32.01 7.01
C LEU A 375 -7.53 32.52 5.58
N LEU A 376 -8.52 32.03 4.83
CA LEU A 376 -8.91 32.57 3.54
C LEU A 376 -9.81 33.81 3.76
N PRO A 377 -9.32 35.05 3.55
CA PRO A 377 -10.20 36.21 3.56
C PRO A 377 -11.25 36.03 2.47
N LEU A 378 -12.52 36.16 2.84
CA LEU A 378 -13.68 36.18 1.93
C LEU A 378 -13.59 37.36 0.96
N ALA A 379 -12.71 37.26 -0.04
CA ALA A 379 -12.65 38.16 -1.18
C ALA A 379 -13.88 37.88 -2.04
N GLY A 380 -14.98 38.62 -1.79
CA GLY A 380 -16.10 38.59 -2.73
C GLY A 380 -17.50 38.97 -2.26
N ARG A 381 -17.77 39.17 -0.96
CA ARG A 381 -19.04 39.81 -0.57
C ARG A 381 -18.93 41.33 -0.71
N ARG A 382 -19.00 41.81 -1.96
CA ARG A 382 -19.46 43.17 -2.25
C ARG A 382 -20.83 43.34 -1.58
N ARG A 383 -20.84 44.04 -0.44
CA ARG A 383 -22.06 44.63 0.11
C ARG A 383 -22.52 45.67 -0.90
N GLY A 384 -23.49 45.31 -1.73
CA GLY A 384 -24.27 46.29 -2.48
C GLY A 384 -24.99 47.19 -1.47
N ARG A 385 -24.67 48.47 -1.52
CA ARG A 385 -25.46 49.55 -0.96
C ARG A 385 -25.92 50.43 -2.10
#